data_AF-B8LTE5-F1
#
_entry.id   AF-B8LTE5-F1
#
_cell.length_a   1.000
_cell.length_b   1.000
_cell.length_c   1.000
_cell.angle_alpha   90.00
_cell.angle_beta   90.00
_cell.angle_gamma   90.00
#
_symmetry.space_group_name_H-M   'P 1'
#
loop_
_entity.id
_entity.type
_entity.pdbx_description
1 polymer ?
#
loop_
_entity_poly.entity_id
_entity_poly.type
_entity_poly.pdbx_seq_one_letter_code
_entity_poly.pdbx_strand_id
1 'polypeptide(L)'
;MKLEGEWKQLIWRGDSSVIGRDIQDSLVDTCLMIDARVLSITSVADFINFILDETNSLTTVVVCSTRERLLKQLTADISAQLQEHDDHQLSGNGPSPLLEAAPHPSPSKLSLLSNTIGAITISQRIKLVFCPSLAHLRAYLSTFQLHPSHKSIDNQKQAAERGRPVIAILDFLAIHYVSTQFSAQGLSQTLSLAVETAARTDSSILLCECDDAVNPGDRDHGQRLWDLHVPLLNGGSLRSDHERAGRHIPVRQVAQRWFRFE
;
A
#
# COMPACT_ATOMS: atom_id res chain seq x y z
N MET A 1 18.39 -30.89 -1.47
CA MET A 1 16.92 -30.76 -1.70
C MET A 1 16.14 -31.36 -0.53
N LYS A 2 16.24 -30.79 0.68
CA LYS A 2 15.47 -31.29 1.84
C LYS A 2 15.25 -30.23 2.93
N LEU A 3 14.97 -28.98 2.55
CA LEU A 3 14.71 -27.87 3.49
C LEU A 3 13.60 -26.89 3.03
N GLU A 4 12.67 -27.32 2.17
CA GLU A 4 11.56 -26.46 1.69
C GLU A 4 10.20 -26.78 2.34
N GLY A 5 10.14 -27.68 3.33
CA GLY A 5 8.87 -28.22 3.83
C GLY A 5 8.41 -27.79 5.22
N GLU A 6 9.28 -27.30 6.11
CA GLU A 6 8.94 -27.19 7.54
C GLU A 6 8.34 -25.85 8.01
N TRP A 7 8.54 -24.75 7.28
CA TRP A 7 8.13 -23.42 7.76
C TRP A 7 6.61 -23.18 7.74
N LYS A 8 5.86 -23.93 6.94
CA LYS A 8 4.40 -23.77 6.82
C LYS A 8 3.61 -24.33 8.00
N GLN A 9 4.21 -25.16 8.87
CA GLN A 9 3.51 -25.78 10.00
C GLN A 9 3.71 -25.07 11.35
N LEU A 10 4.71 -24.19 11.49
CA LEU A 10 5.04 -23.54 12.77
C LEU A 10 4.20 -22.28 13.09
N ILE A 11 3.39 -21.80 12.15
CA ILE A 11 2.58 -20.58 12.31
C ILE A 11 1.26 -20.84 13.07
N TRP A 12 0.91 -22.10 13.39
CA TRP A 12 -0.37 -22.44 14.00
C TRP A 12 -0.30 -23.59 15.03
N ARG A 13 0.71 -23.61 15.91
CA ARG A 13 0.62 -24.39 17.16
C ARG A 13 0.78 -23.48 18.37
N GLY A 14 -0.35 -23.19 19.01
CA GLY A 14 -0.40 -22.58 20.32
C GLY A 14 0.01 -23.58 21.39
N ASP A 15 1.29 -23.95 21.43
CA ASP A 15 1.90 -24.61 22.58
C ASP A 15 3.13 -23.82 23.01
N SER A 16 2.90 -22.92 23.98
CA SER A 16 3.94 -22.14 24.63
C SER A 16 4.69 -23.00 25.63
N SER A 17 5.49 -23.94 25.16
CA SER A 17 6.62 -24.47 25.95
C SER A 17 7.57 -25.29 25.08
N VAL A 18 8.82 -24.83 25.01
CA VAL A 18 10.06 -25.61 24.78
C VAL A 18 10.74 -25.55 23.39
N ILE A 19 10.18 -24.98 22.32
CA ILE A 19 10.96 -24.81 21.06
C ILE A 19 10.80 -23.39 20.50
N GLY A 20 11.88 -22.60 20.57
CA GLY A 20 12.16 -21.54 19.59
C GLY A 20 12.00 -20.07 20.01
N ARG A 21 12.60 -19.63 21.13
CA ARG A 21 12.93 -18.20 21.30
C ARG A 21 13.84 -17.71 20.17
N ASP A 22 14.80 -18.56 19.76
CA ASP A 22 15.80 -18.21 18.74
C ASP A 22 15.24 -17.99 17.31
N ILE A 23 14.10 -18.60 16.94
CA ILE A 23 13.50 -18.43 15.60
C ILE A 23 12.58 -17.20 15.56
N GLN A 24 11.84 -16.92 16.64
CA GLN A 24 11.09 -15.67 16.75
C GLN A 24 12.04 -14.48 16.85
N ASP A 25 13.13 -14.58 17.62
CA ASP A 25 14.11 -13.51 17.75
C ASP A 25 14.85 -13.27 16.42
N SER A 26 15.18 -14.32 15.65
CA SER A 26 15.78 -14.18 14.31
C SER A 26 14.87 -13.48 13.28
N LEU A 27 13.57 -13.76 13.29
CA LEU A 27 12.59 -13.07 12.43
C LEU A 27 12.33 -11.62 12.89
N VAL A 28 12.33 -11.37 14.19
CA VAL A 28 12.19 -10.02 14.76
C VAL A 28 13.43 -9.16 14.48
N ASP A 29 14.63 -9.74 14.53
CA ASP A 29 15.89 -9.05 14.17
C ASP A 29 15.99 -8.76 12.66
N THR A 30 15.42 -9.61 11.80
CA THR A 30 15.34 -9.33 10.35
C THR A 30 14.24 -8.29 10.05
N CYS A 31 13.15 -8.28 10.83
CA CYS A 31 12.09 -7.29 10.73
C CYS A 31 12.54 -5.88 11.18
N LEU A 32 13.58 -5.79 12.02
CA LEU A 32 14.25 -4.53 12.39
C LEU A 32 14.97 -3.84 11.22
N MET A 33 15.13 -4.51 10.06
CA MET A 33 15.80 -3.95 8.88
C MET A 33 14.89 -3.58 7.70
N ILE A 34 13.61 -3.97 7.73
CA ILE A 34 12.68 -3.70 6.62
C ILE A 34 11.91 -2.41 6.93
N ASP A 35 11.99 -1.45 6.00
CA ASP A 35 11.16 -0.26 6.06
C ASP A 35 9.76 -0.60 5.55
N ALA A 36 8.88 -1.01 6.47
CA ALA A 36 7.50 -1.39 6.21
C ALA A 36 6.53 -0.36 6.80
N ARG A 37 5.79 0.35 5.94
CA ARG A 37 4.93 1.47 6.33
C ARG A 37 3.52 1.40 5.77
N VAL A 38 2.55 1.95 6.50
CA VAL A 38 1.18 2.22 6.04
C VAL A 38 1.03 3.73 5.92
N LEU A 39 0.62 4.21 4.75
CA LEU A 39 0.45 5.62 4.45
C LEU A 39 -0.99 6.06 4.72
N SER A 40 -1.15 7.20 5.38
CA SER A 40 -2.45 7.86 5.60
C SER A 40 -2.87 8.77 4.42
N ILE A 41 -2.71 8.29 3.18
CA ILE A 41 -3.20 8.97 1.97
C ILE A 41 -4.62 8.48 1.65
N THR A 42 -5.52 9.38 1.26
CA THR A 42 -6.95 9.08 1.04
C THR A 42 -7.33 8.95 -0.43
N SER A 43 -6.66 9.64 -1.35
CA SER A 43 -6.96 9.62 -2.79
C SER A 43 -5.95 8.77 -3.58
N VAL A 44 -6.39 8.14 -4.67
CA VAL A 44 -5.50 7.43 -5.59
C VAL A 44 -4.57 8.42 -6.29
N ALA A 45 -5.07 9.59 -6.70
CA ALA A 45 -4.26 10.62 -7.34
C ALA A 45 -3.12 11.10 -6.43
N ASP A 46 -3.42 11.36 -5.15
CA ASP A 46 -2.43 11.80 -4.18
C ASP A 46 -1.39 10.71 -3.89
N PHE A 47 -1.82 9.43 -3.86
CA PHE A 47 -0.89 8.32 -3.71
C PHE A 47 0.06 8.20 -4.90
N ILE A 48 -0.43 8.37 -6.13
CA ILE A 48 0.44 8.36 -7.32
C ILE A 48 1.39 9.56 -7.31
N ASN A 49 0.92 10.76 -6.93
CA ASN A 49 1.79 11.93 -6.76
C ASN A 49 2.89 11.66 -5.72
N PHE A 50 2.54 11.10 -4.56
CA PHE A 50 3.48 10.72 -3.53
C PHE A 50 4.56 9.76 -4.07
N ILE A 51 4.17 8.73 -4.83
CA ILE A 51 5.13 7.80 -5.43
C ILE A 51 6.03 8.52 -6.45
N LEU A 52 5.48 9.43 -7.26
CA LEU A 52 6.26 10.18 -8.25
C LEU A 52 7.26 11.15 -7.61
N ASP A 53 6.86 11.81 -6.52
CA ASP A 53 7.65 12.88 -5.89
C ASP A 53 8.64 12.33 -4.86
N GLU A 54 8.27 11.33 -4.07
CA GLU A 54 9.08 10.84 -2.95
C GLU A 54 9.96 9.64 -3.30
N THR A 55 9.68 8.90 -4.38
CA THR A 55 10.46 7.70 -4.72
C THR A 55 11.45 7.97 -5.87
N ASN A 56 12.73 8.17 -5.53
CA ASN A 56 13.81 8.19 -6.53
C ASN A 56 14.24 6.76 -6.95
N SER A 57 13.76 5.76 -6.23
CA SER A 57 14.06 4.33 -6.40
C SER A 57 13.27 3.66 -7.52
N LEU A 58 13.63 2.42 -7.84
CA LEU A 58 12.77 1.53 -8.63
C LEU A 58 11.54 1.17 -7.79
N THR A 59 10.35 1.49 -8.28
CA THR A 59 9.10 1.28 -7.54
C THR A 59 8.20 0.32 -8.28
N THR A 60 7.74 -0.74 -7.62
CA THR A 60 6.65 -1.58 -8.13
C THR A 60 5.38 -1.28 -7.35
N VAL A 61 4.37 -0.76 -8.04
CA VAL A 61 3.04 -0.50 -7.49
C VAL A 61 2.13 -1.68 -7.83
N VAL A 62 1.74 -2.42 -6.79
CA VAL A 62 0.79 -3.53 -6.85
C VAL A 62 -0.59 -2.99 -6.49
N VAL A 63 -1.48 -2.97 -7.47
CA VAL A 63 -2.84 -2.47 -7.34
C VAL A 63 -3.77 -3.64 -7.09
N CYS A 64 -4.41 -3.69 -5.92
CA CYS A 64 -5.32 -4.76 -5.51
C CYS A 64 -6.73 -4.62 -6.12
N SER A 65 -6.79 -4.20 -7.39
CA SER A 65 -8.01 -4.03 -8.16
C SER A 65 -7.73 -4.29 -9.65
N THR A 66 -8.71 -4.02 -10.52
CA THR A 66 -8.51 -4.10 -11.97
C THR A 66 -7.99 -2.76 -12.52
N ARG A 67 -7.37 -2.82 -13.70
CA ARG A 67 -6.92 -1.62 -14.42
C ARG A 67 -8.06 -0.64 -14.67
N GLU A 68 -9.22 -1.14 -15.07
CA GLU A 68 -10.40 -0.33 -15.37
C GLU A 68 -10.89 0.39 -14.12
N ARG A 69 -10.84 -0.26 -12.96
CA ARG A 69 -11.24 0.35 -11.69
C ARG A 69 -10.28 1.48 -11.32
N LEU A 70 -8.97 1.24 -11.35
CA LEU A 70 -7.96 2.26 -11.06
C LEU A 70 -8.11 3.49 -11.98
N LEU A 71 -8.29 3.28 -13.28
CA LEU A 71 -8.44 4.38 -14.23
C LEU A 71 -9.70 5.21 -13.97
N LYS A 72 -10.81 4.56 -13.59
CA LYS A 72 -12.03 5.26 -13.19
C LYS A 72 -11.83 6.08 -11.93
N GLN A 73 -11.18 5.52 -10.90
CA GLN A 73 -10.84 6.22 -9.66
C GLN A 73 -9.99 7.45 -9.94
N LEU A 74 -8.90 7.27 -10.69
CA LEU A 74 -7.97 8.35 -11.02
C LEU A 74 -8.65 9.47 -11.82
N THR A 75 -9.55 9.13 -12.75
CA THR A 75 -10.29 10.12 -13.52
C THR A 75 -11.27 10.90 -12.63
N ALA A 76 -11.96 10.21 -11.72
CA ALA A 76 -12.88 10.83 -10.78
C ALA A 76 -12.15 11.77 -9.81
N ASP A 77 -11.02 11.32 -9.23
CA ASP A 77 -10.15 12.12 -8.37
C ASP A 77 -9.67 13.40 -9.07
N ILE A 78 -9.08 13.27 -10.26
CA ILE A 78 -8.58 14.42 -11.03
C ILE A 78 -9.71 15.39 -11.37
N SER A 79 -10.90 14.87 -11.72
CA SER A 79 -12.05 15.71 -12.04
C SER A 79 -12.59 16.46 -10.82
N ALA A 80 -12.63 15.81 -9.65
CA ALA A 80 -13.02 16.44 -8.40
C ALA A 80 -12.03 17.55 -7.99
N GLN A 81 -10.72 17.30 -8.12
CA GLN A 81 -9.69 18.29 -7.84
C GLN A 81 -9.75 19.51 -8.77
N LEU A 82 -10.18 19.33 -10.02
CA LEU A 82 -10.40 20.43 -10.97
C LEU A 82 -11.60 21.31 -10.57
N GLN A 83 -12.68 20.70 -10.07
CA GLN A 83 -13.89 21.44 -9.67
C GLN A 83 -13.68 22.27 -8.41
N GLU A 84 -12.93 21.76 -7.42
CA GLU A 84 -12.62 22.52 -6.19
C GLU A 84 -11.84 23.83 -6.45
N HIS A 85 -11.11 23.93 -7.56
CA HIS A 85 -10.33 25.11 -7.90
C HIS A 85 -11.19 26.25 -8.47
N ASP A 86 -12.33 25.95 -9.11
CA ASP A 86 -13.20 26.96 -9.72
C ASP A 86 -14.14 27.63 -8.70
N ASP A 87 -14.58 26.93 -7.65
CA ASP A 87 -15.53 27.46 -6.67
C ASP A 87 -14.93 28.50 -5.70
N HIS A 88 -13.59 28.54 -5.55
CA HIS A 88 -12.92 29.52 -4.69
C HIS A 88 -12.67 30.89 -5.35
N GLN A 89 -13.00 31.09 -6.63
CA GLN A 89 -12.80 32.38 -7.33
C GLN A 89 -14.04 33.29 -7.43
N LEU A 90 -15.23 32.88 -6.94
CA LEU A 90 -16.49 33.62 -7.17
C LEU A 90 -17.18 34.23 -5.93
N SER A 91 -16.54 34.26 -4.75
CA SER A 91 -17.07 35.02 -3.59
C SER A 91 -16.10 36.11 -3.15
N GLY A 92 -16.24 37.29 -3.77
CA GLY A 92 -15.43 38.47 -3.42
C GLY A 92 -15.92 39.75 -4.10
N ASN A 93 -17.17 40.15 -3.87
CA ASN A 93 -17.59 41.52 -4.17
C ASN A 93 -16.99 42.48 -3.12
N GLY A 94 -15.86 43.09 -3.44
CA GLY A 94 -15.27 44.22 -2.72
C GLY A 94 -14.23 44.94 -3.58
N PRO A 95 -14.26 46.27 -3.72
CA PRO A 95 -13.35 47.00 -4.60
C PRO A 95 -11.92 47.11 -4.01
N SER A 96 -10.91 46.83 -4.84
CA SER A 96 -9.46 46.91 -4.53
C SER A 96 -8.99 48.30 -4.05
N PRO A 97 -7.77 48.42 -3.47
CA PRO A 97 -6.62 48.76 -4.34
C PRO A 97 -5.25 48.17 -3.94
N LEU A 98 -4.46 47.88 -4.99
CA LEU A 98 -3.00 48.06 -5.19
C LEU A 98 -1.96 47.50 -4.18
N LEU A 99 -1.07 46.68 -4.75
CA LEU A 99 0.35 46.46 -4.43
C LEU A 99 0.70 45.61 -3.19
N GLU A 100 1.03 44.32 -3.42
CA GLU A 100 2.34 43.79 -3.03
C GLU A 100 2.66 42.50 -3.79
N ALA A 101 3.90 42.44 -4.29
CA ALA A 101 4.45 41.33 -5.05
C ALA A 101 4.97 40.25 -4.09
N ALA A 102 4.48 39.02 -4.23
CA ALA A 102 5.15 37.82 -3.73
C ALA A 102 4.87 36.65 -4.69
N PRO A 103 5.88 36.02 -5.32
CA PRO A 103 5.70 34.82 -6.11
C PRO A 103 5.64 33.62 -5.16
N HIS A 104 4.45 33.30 -4.66
CA HIS A 104 4.21 32.01 -4.01
C HIS A 104 3.58 31.06 -5.05
N PRO A 105 4.34 30.13 -5.64
CA PRO A 105 3.74 29.04 -6.39
C PRO A 105 3.09 28.11 -5.36
N SER A 106 1.77 28.22 -5.17
CA SER A 106 1.00 27.11 -4.64
C SER A 106 1.29 25.91 -5.55
N PRO A 107 1.79 24.77 -5.04
CA PRO A 107 2.05 23.61 -5.89
C PRO A 107 0.73 23.21 -6.54
N SER A 108 0.68 23.29 -7.87
CA SER A 108 -0.48 22.86 -8.64
C SER A 108 -0.79 21.41 -8.28
N LYS A 109 -1.93 21.15 -7.63
CA LYS A 109 -2.41 19.79 -7.27
C LYS A 109 -2.42 18.83 -8.47
N LEU A 110 -2.45 19.36 -9.68
CA LEU A 110 -2.34 18.65 -10.96
C LEU A 110 -0.89 18.34 -11.38
N SER A 111 0.02 18.14 -10.43
CA SER A 111 1.41 17.70 -10.67
C SER A 111 1.49 16.53 -11.66
N LEU A 112 0.56 15.56 -11.54
CA LEU A 112 0.39 14.41 -12.45
C LEU A 112 0.36 14.80 -13.94
N LEU A 113 -0.16 15.98 -14.28
CA LEU A 113 -0.41 16.41 -15.66
C LEU A 113 0.52 17.53 -16.13
N SER A 114 1.25 18.20 -15.23
CA SER A 114 1.92 19.47 -15.54
C SER A 114 3.40 19.35 -15.94
N ASN A 115 4.08 18.24 -15.65
CA ASN A 115 5.53 18.10 -15.91
C ASN A 115 5.89 16.86 -16.74
N THR A 116 5.60 16.90 -18.04
CA THR A 116 5.62 15.72 -18.91
C THR A 116 7.00 15.05 -19.04
N ILE A 117 8.12 15.78 -19.16
CA ILE A 117 9.46 15.15 -19.33
C ILE A 117 9.99 14.55 -18.02
N GLY A 118 9.83 15.27 -16.90
CA GLY A 118 10.19 14.77 -15.58
C GLY A 118 9.34 13.56 -15.20
N ALA A 119 8.02 13.67 -15.39
CA ALA A 119 7.07 12.59 -15.13
C ALA A 119 7.34 11.35 -16.00
N ILE A 120 7.71 11.50 -17.28
CA ILE A 120 8.09 10.37 -18.13
C ILE A 120 9.35 9.68 -17.59
N THR A 121 10.36 10.45 -17.18
CA THR A 121 11.62 9.92 -16.64
C THR A 121 11.42 9.16 -15.32
N ILE A 122 10.54 9.66 -14.46
CA ILE A 122 10.16 9.01 -13.20
C ILE A 122 9.28 7.78 -13.49
N SER A 123 8.32 7.88 -14.41
CA SER A 123 7.42 6.78 -14.80
C SER A 123 8.18 5.57 -15.34
N GLN A 124 9.34 5.75 -15.98
CA GLN A 124 10.20 4.65 -16.44
C GLN A 124 10.70 3.76 -15.29
N ARG A 125 10.67 4.25 -14.05
CA ARG A 125 11.10 3.52 -12.85
C ARG A 125 9.92 2.92 -12.09
N ILE A 126 8.69 3.20 -12.51
CA ILE A 126 7.48 2.70 -11.88
C ILE A 126 6.91 1.55 -12.71
N LYS A 127 6.84 0.37 -12.09
CA LYS A 127 6.15 -0.78 -12.65
C LYS A 127 4.78 -0.92 -12.00
N LEU A 128 3.73 -0.93 -12.80
CA LEU A 128 2.37 -1.20 -12.33
C LEU A 128 2.01 -2.68 -12.52
N VAL A 129 1.41 -3.29 -11.51
CA VAL A 129 0.86 -4.66 -11.56
C VAL A 129 -0.54 -4.68 -10.95
N PHE A 130 -1.47 -5.38 -11.60
CA PHE A 130 -2.85 -5.49 -11.14
C PHE A 130 -3.12 -6.87 -10.57
N CYS A 131 -3.69 -6.92 -9.38
CA CYS A 131 -4.02 -8.13 -8.64
C CYS A 131 -5.50 -8.08 -8.24
N PRO A 132 -6.43 -8.52 -9.12
CA PRO A 132 -7.87 -8.33 -8.89
C PRO A 132 -8.49 -9.33 -7.88
N SER A 133 -7.72 -10.30 -7.38
CA SER A 133 -8.15 -11.15 -6.27
C SER A 133 -6.98 -11.49 -5.33
N LEU A 134 -7.29 -11.93 -4.10
CA LEU A 134 -6.27 -12.37 -3.14
C LEU A 134 -5.36 -13.48 -3.70
N ALA A 135 -5.89 -14.35 -4.55
CA ALA A 135 -5.08 -15.38 -5.20
C ALA A 135 -4.03 -14.77 -6.13
N HIS A 136 -4.39 -13.75 -6.91
CA HIS A 136 -3.45 -13.01 -7.76
C HIS A 136 -2.38 -12.32 -6.91
N LEU A 137 -2.79 -11.60 -5.86
CA LEU A 137 -1.87 -10.89 -4.97
C LEU A 137 -0.85 -11.86 -4.35
N ARG A 138 -1.32 -12.98 -3.78
CA ARG A 138 -0.43 -13.96 -3.14
C ARG A 138 0.48 -14.67 -4.14
N ALA A 139 -0.04 -15.04 -5.32
CA ALA A 139 0.78 -15.64 -6.37
C ALA A 139 1.86 -14.67 -6.86
N TYR A 140 1.50 -13.40 -7.04
CA TYR A 140 2.43 -12.35 -7.43
C TYR A 140 3.51 -12.16 -6.38
N LEU A 141 3.16 -11.95 -5.11
CA LEU A 141 4.13 -11.77 -4.03
C LEU A 141 5.06 -12.98 -3.88
N SER A 142 4.53 -14.21 -3.99
CA SER A 142 5.32 -15.44 -3.88
C SER A 142 6.36 -15.59 -4.98
N THR A 143 6.03 -15.14 -6.20
CA THR A 143 6.92 -15.24 -7.38
C THR A 143 7.69 -13.95 -7.63
N PHE A 144 7.47 -12.92 -6.83
CA PHE A 144 8.06 -11.60 -7.01
C PHE A 144 9.58 -11.68 -6.97
N GLN A 145 10.20 -11.16 -8.01
CA GLN A 145 11.63 -11.06 -8.17
C GLN A 145 11.95 -9.67 -8.68
N LEU A 146 12.82 -8.98 -7.95
CA LEU A 146 13.43 -7.76 -8.43
C LEU A 146 14.38 -8.13 -9.57
N HIS A 147 14.04 -7.77 -10.80
CA HIS A 147 14.93 -7.98 -11.94
C HIS A 147 15.93 -6.83 -11.98
N PRO A 148 17.22 -7.04 -11.70
CA PRO A 148 18.22 -6.00 -11.91
C PRO A 148 18.27 -5.78 -13.42
N SER A 149 17.88 -4.60 -13.88
CA SER A 149 18.01 -4.20 -15.28
C SER A 149 19.47 -4.38 -15.71
N HIS A 150 19.71 -5.36 -16.60
CA HIS A 150 20.95 -5.69 -17.32
C HIS A 150 22.26 -5.24 -16.64
N LYS A 151 23.05 -6.22 -16.18
CA LYS A 151 24.39 -6.09 -15.58
C LYS A 151 25.37 -5.35 -16.51
N SER A 152 25.27 -4.04 -16.57
CA SER A 152 26.35 -3.13 -16.96
C SER A 152 26.95 -2.59 -15.67
N ILE A 153 28.28 -2.48 -15.63
CA ILE A 153 29.03 -1.93 -14.50
C ILE A 153 28.58 -0.48 -14.20
N ASP A 154 28.05 0.25 -15.20
CA ASP A 154 27.47 1.58 -15.02
C ASP A 154 26.12 1.57 -14.29
N ASN A 155 25.31 0.51 -14.45
CA ASN A 155 24.01 0.39 -13.78
C ASN A 155 24.16 0.11 -12.27
N GLN A 156 25.27 -0.49 -11.84
CA GLN A 156 25.53 -0.73 -10.42
C GLN A 156 25.82 0.57 -9.64
N LYS A 157 26.52 1.53 -10.26
CA LYS A 157 26.71 2.87 -9.68
C LYS A 157 25.40 3.64 -9.63
N GLN A 158 24.60 3.59 -10.69
CA GLN A 158 23.27 4.21 -10.69
C GLN A 158 22.28 3.55 -9.73
N ALA A 159 22.38 2.23 -9.50
CA ALA A 159 21.56 1.53 -8.52
C ALA A 159 21.92 1.92 -7.07
N ALA A 160 23.22 2.15 -6.80
CA ALA A 160 23.66 2.63 -5.49
C ALA A 160 23.20 4.07 -5.19
N GLU A 161 23.06 4.92 -6.22
CA GLU A 161 22.55 6.30 -6.08
C GLU A 161 21.01 6.38 -5.95
N ARG A 162 20.28 5.37 -6.45
CA ARG A 162 18.81 5.41 -6.52
C ARG A 162 18.09 4.97 -5.25
N GLY A 163 18.80 4.50 -4.23
CA GLY A 163 18.20 4.04 -2.97
C GLY A 163 17.55 2.66 -3.06
N ARG A 164 16.99 2.19 -1.94
CA ARG A 164 16.34 0.87 -1.87
C ARG A 164 15.07 0.83 -2.73
N PRO A 165 14.85 -0.23 -3.53
CA PRO A 165 13.61 -0.39 -4.29
C PRO A 165 12.37 -0.38 -3.38
N VAL A 166 11.24 0.04 -3.92
CA VAL A 166 9.98 0.17 -3.19
C VAL A 166 8.94 -0.78 -3.76
N ILE A 167 8.27 -1.54 -2.90
CA ILE A 167 7.05 -2.28 -3.24
C ILE A 167 5.88 -1.53 -2.60
N ALA A 168 5.05 -0.88 -3.40
CA ALA A 168 3.89 -0.16 -2.89
C ALA A 168 2.62 -0.97 -3.21
N ILE A 169 1.80 -1.30 -2.22
CA ILE A 169 0.56 -2.05 -2.41
C ILE A 169 -0.62 -1.13 -2.12
N LEU A 170 -1.47 -0.94 -3.12
CA LEU A 170 -2.67 -0.13 -3.07
C LEU A 170 -3.90 -1.03 -2.87
N ASP A 171 -4.80 -0.63 -1.98
CA ASP A 171 -6.09 -1.26 -1.67
C ASP A 171 -5.98 -2.70 -1.14
N PHE A 172 -4.95 -2.96 -0.31
CA PHE A 172 -4.66 -4.27 0.27
C PHE A 172 -5.82 -4.78 1.15
N LEU A 173 -6.44 -3.91 1.94
CA LEU A 173 -7.57 -4.28 2.78
C LEU A 173 -8.85 -4.41 1.97
N ALA A 174 -9.08 -3.59 0.96
CA ALA A 174 -10.30 -3.65 0.15
C ALA A 174 -10.50 -5.04 -0.49
N ILE A 175 -9.42 -5.60 -1.09
CA ILE A 175 -9.45 -6.94 -1.67
C ILE A 175 -9.66 -8.05 -0.63
N HIS A 176 -9.22 -7.80 0.60
CA HIS A 176 -9.38 -8.69 1.74
C HIS A 176 -10.81 -8.62 2.29
N TYR A 177 -11.38 -7.42 2.41
CA TYR A 177 -12.70 -7.13 2.96
C TYR A 177 -13.82 -7.87 2.21
N VAL A 178 -13.76 -7.85 0.88
CA VAL A 178 -14.73 -8.57 0.02
C VAL A 178 -14.49 -10.08 -0.04
N SER A 179 -13.46 -10.59 0.64
CA SER A 179 -13.09 -12.00 0.63
C SER A 179 -13.59 -12.74 1.88
N THR A 180 -13.66 -14.07 1.80
CA THR A 180 -13.92 -14.94 2.96
C THR A 180 -12.76 -15.02 3.96
N GLN A 181 -11.63 -14.35 3.66
CA GLN A 181 -10.41 -14.33 4.46
C GLN A 181 -10.15 -12.96 5.09
N PHE A 182 -11.20 -12.16 5.30
CA PHE A 182 -11.13 -10.97 6.14
C PHE A 182 -11.13 -11.34 7.62
N SER A 183 -9.99 -11.88 8.07
CA SER A 183 -9.74 -12.31 9.44
C SER A 183 -8.32 -11.95 9.85
N ALA A 184 -8.03 -11.96 11.16
CA ALA A 184 -6.67 -11.73 11.65
C ALA A 184 -5.68 -12.74 11.06
N GLN A 185 -6.07 -14.00 10.96
CA GLN A 185 -5.28 -15.07 10.33
C GLN A 185 -5.04 -14.78 8.84
N GLY A 186 -6.10 -14.48 8.08
CA GLY A 186 -6.02 -14.25 6.64
C GLY A 186 -5.17 -13.03 6.30
N LEU A 187 -5.35 -11.94 7.05
CA LEU A 187 -4.55 -10.72 6.95
C LEU A 187 -3.09 -10.97 7.33
N SER A 188 -2.83 -11.61 8.48
CA SER A 188 -1.46 -11.91 8.93
C SER A 188 -0.70 -12.75 7.91
N GLN A 189 -1.36 -13.72 7.27
CA GLN A 189 -0.73 -14.54 6.23
C GLN A 189 -0.30 -13.72 5.02
N THR A 190 -1.16 -12.84 4.51
CA THR A 190 -0.82 -12.03 3.33
C THR A 190 0.18 -10.92 3.69
N LEU A 191 0.06 -10.29 4.86
CA LEU A 191 1.02 -9.28 5.35
C LEU A 191 2.41 -9.88 5.55
N SER A 192 2.48 -11.06 6.19
CA SER A 192 3.74 -11.79 6.35
C SER A 192 4.38 -12.12 5.01
N LEU A 193 3.60 -12.55 4.03
CA LEU A 193 4.10 -12.82 2.68
C LEU A 193 4.62 -11.55 2.00
N ALA A 194 3.93 -10.42 2.18
CA ALA A 194 4.35 -9.14 1.63
C ALA A 194 5.68 -8.66 2.24
N VAL A 195 5.81 -8.74 3.56
CA VAL A 195 7.06 -8.39 4.27
C VAL A 195 8.18 -9.35 3.94
N GLU A 196 7.93 -10.66 3.87
CA GLU A 196 8.92 -11.66 3.45
C GLU A 196 9.43 -11.36 2.03
N THR A 197 8.53 -10.99 1.11
CA THR A 197 8.90 -10.58 -0.25
C THR A 197 9.78 -9.33 -0.25
N ALA A 198 9.44 -8.32 0.55
CA ALA A 198 10.27 -7.12 0.70
C ALA A 198 11.66 -7.46 1.26
N ALA A 199 11.72 -8.29 2.31
CA ALA A 199 12.97 -8.78 2.92
C ALA A 199 13.86 -9.48 1.89
N ARG A 200 13.29 -10.45 1.16
CA ARG A 200 14.01 -11.28 0.19
C ARG A 200 14.50 -10.47 -1.01
N THR A 201 13.91 -9.31 -1.28
CA THR A 201 14.28 -8.44 -2.40
C THR A 201 14.99 -7.16 -1.97
N ASP A 202 15.40 -7.05 -0.71
CA ASP A 202 16.03 -5.85 -0.11
C ASP A 202 15.28 -4.55 -0.46
N SER A 203 13.95 -4.63 -0.41
CA SER A 203 13.05 -3.54 -0.78
C SER A 203 12.35 -2.98 0.46
N SER A 204 12.02 -1.69 0.44
CA SER A 204 11.01 -1.15 1.35
C SER A 204 9.61 -1.52 0.86
N ILE A 205 8.64 -1.48 1.77
CA ILE A 205 7.25 -1.80 1.45
C ILE A 205 6.28 -0.79 2.04
N LEU A 206 5.34 -0.34 1.20
CA LEU A 206 4.33 0.65 1.54
C LEU A 206 2.95 0.04 1.32
N LEU A 207 2.01 0.28 2.23
CA LEU A 207 0.59 0.00 2.06
C LEU A 207 -0.18 1.31 2.03
N CYS A 208 -1.18 1.40 1.14
CA CYS A 208 -2.08 2.53 1.08
C CYS A 208 -3.51 2.03 0.82
N GLU A 209 -4.48 2.58 1.56
CA GLU A 209 -5.91 2.31 1.34
C GLU A 209 -6.58 3.62 0.96
N CYS A 210 -6.97 3.74 -0.31
CA CYS A 210 -7.61 4.94 -0.83
C CYS A 210 -9.14 4.81 -0.78
N ASP A 211 -9.82 5.93 -0.63
CA ASP A 211 -11.27 6.01 -0.75
C ASP A 211 -11.72 5.79 -2.21
N ASP A 212 -12.96 5.34 -2.37
CA ASP A 212 -13.60 5.20 -3.68
C ASP A 212 -14.15 6.58 -4.12
N ALA A 213 -13.43 7.27 -4.98
CA ALA A 213 -13.78 8.55 -5.57
C ALA A 213 -14.99 8.47 -6.54
N VAL A 214 -15.26 7.28 -7.10
CA VAL A 214 -16.43 7.06 -7.97
C VAL A 214 -17.70 6.94 -7.12
N ASN A 215 -17.60 6.36 -5.93
CA ASN A 215 -18.71 6.19 -5.00
C ASN A 215 -18.32 6.65 -3.58
N PRO A 216 -18.27 7.97 -3.33
CA PRO A 216 -17.92 8.53 -2.03
C PRO A 216 -18.96 8.10 -0.99
N GLY A 217 -18.59 7.08 -0.19
CA GLY A 217 -19.49 6.42 0.76
C GLY A 217 -19.38 4.89 0.75
N ASP A 218 -18.79 4.29 -0.29
CA ASP A 218 -18.54 2.85 -0.35
C ASP A 218 -17.74 2.39 0.88
N ARG A 219 -18.30 1.47 1.65
CA ARG A 219 -17.71 1.03 2.94
C ARG A 219 -16.59 0.02 2.77
N ASP A 220 -16.38 -0.44 1.54
CA ASP A 220 -15.48 -1.53 1.21
C ASP A 220 -14.05 -1.02 0.89
N HIS A 221 -13.82 0.30 0.97
CA HIS A 221 -12.56 0.98 0.62
C HIS A 221 -12.17 2.06 1.64
N GLY A 222 -10.92 2.51 1.56
CA GLY A 222 -10.39 3.63 2.31
C GLY A 222 -9.84 3.29 3.69
N GLN A 223 -9.29 4.31 4.34
CA GLN A 223 -8.57 4.17 5.61
C GLN A 223 -9.43 3.63 6.76
N ARG A 224 -10.75 3.81 6.69
CA ARG A 224 -11.70 3.27 7.66
C ARG A 224 -11.57 1.76 7.86
N LEU A 225 -11.06 1.04 6.87
CA LEU A 225 -10.87 -0.41 6.93
C LEU A 225 -9.84 -0.81 8.01
N TRP A 226 -8.90 0.06 8.36
CA TRP A 226 -7.92 -0.18 9.42
C TRP A 226 -8.55 -0.26 10.81
N ASP A 227 -9.68 0.43 11.01
CA ASP A 227 -10.35 0.52 12.30
C ASP A 227 -11.45 -0.54 12.49
N LEU A 228 -11.67 -1.37 11.47
CA LEU A 228 -12.58 -2.51 11.54
C LEU A 228 -12.05 -3.60 12.48
N HIS A 229 -12.98 -4.35 13.06
CA HIS A 229 -12.68 -5.50 13.91
C HIS A 229 -12.93 -6.78 13.14
N VAL A 230 -11.92 -7.66 13.13
CA VAL A 230 -11.97 -8.93 12.41
C VAL A 230 -11.91 -10.11 13.37
N PRO A 231 -12.57 -11.24 13.05
CA PRO A 231 -12.41 -12.47 13.81
C PRO A 231 -10.97 -12.96 13.73
N LEU A 232 -10.50 -13.69 14.73
CA LEU A 232 -9.14 -14.25 14.71
C LEU A 232 -8.92 -15.24 13.55
N LEU A 233 -9.93 -16.05 13.22
CA LEU A 233 -9.83 -17.15 12.27
C LEU A 233 -10.68 -16.93 11.02
N ASN A 234 -10.25 -17.53 9.91
CA ASN A 234 -11.01 -17.54 8.66
C ASN A 234 -12.38 -18.21 8.85
N GLY A 235 -13.42 -17.68 8.22
CA GLY A 235 -14.79 -18.21 8.30
C GLY A 235 -15.61 -17.72 9.50
N GLY A 236 -15.03 -16.90 10.39
CA GLY A 236 -15.81 -16.13 11.35
C GLY A 236 -16.69 -15.10 10.62
N SER A 237 -17.99 -15.11 10.87
CA SER A 237 -18.90 -14.13 10.25
C SER A 237 -18.79 -12.79 10.96
N LEU A 238 -18.50 -11.71 10.21
CA LEU A 238 -18.67 -10.33 10.67
C LEU A 238 -20.14 -9.95 10.91
N ARG A 239 -21.08 -10.76 10.37
CA ARG A 239 -22.52 -10.47 10.30
C ARG A 239 -23.36 -11.30 11.30
N SER A 240 -22.72 -12.04 12.18
CA SER A 240 -23.40 -12.87 13.18
C SER A 240 -23.57 -12.07 14.46
N ASP A 241 -24.66 -11.30 14.54
CA ASP A 241 -25.15 -10.81 15.82
C ASP A 241 -25.51 -12.02 16.70
N HIS A 242 -24.92 -12.06 17.88
CA HIS A 242 -25.21 -12.95 19.00
C HIS A 242 -24.72 -14.42 18.94
N GLU A 243 -23.95 -14.78 19.98
CA GLU A 243 -23.84 -16.11 20.64
C GLU A 243 -22.70 -17.08 20.32
N ARG A 244 -21.81 -16.83 19.36
CA ARG A 244 -20.47 -17.47 19.30
C ARG A 244 -19.37 -16.49 18.96
N ALA A 245 -19.38 -15.34 19.64
CA ALA A 245 -18.41 -14.27 19.47
C ALA A 245 -17.00 -14.76 19.82
N GLY A 246 -16.29 -15.28 18.81
CA GLY A 246 -14.85 -15.44 18.88
C GLY A 246 -14.22 -14.09 19.18
N ARG A 247 -13.02 -14.09 19.79
CA ARG A 247 -12.28 -12.85 20.05
C ARG A 247 -12.10 -12.10 18.73
N HIS A 248 -12.53 -10.84 18.69
CA HIS A 248 -12.24 -9.93 17.57
C HIS A 248 -11.01 -9.09 17.91
N ILE A 249 -10.29 -8.67 16.88
CA ILE A 249 -9.11 -7.81 16.99
C ILE A 249 -9.19 -6.72 15.91
N PRO A 250 -8.78 -5.48 16.21
CA PRO A 250 -8.73 -4.44 15.19
C PRO A 250 -7.70 -4.78 14.10
N VAL A 251 -8.04 -4.51 12.84
CA VAL A 251 -7.18 -4.73 11.67
C VAL A 251 -5.84 -4.00 11.83
N ARG A 252 -5.87 -2.76 12.29
CA ARG A 252 -4.68 -1.96 12.62
C ARG A 252 -3.71 -2.71 13.53
N GLN A 253 -4.20 -3.36 14.59
CA GLN A 253 -3.34 -4.11 15.52
C GLN A 253 -2.71 -5.34 14.87
N VAL A 254 -3.40 -5.99 13.93
CA VAL A 254 -2.84 -7.10 13.15
C VAL A 254 -1.69 -6.60 12.27
N ALA A 255 -1.88 -5.47 11.59
CA ALA A 255 -0.88 -4.89 10.70
C ALA A 255 0.31 -4.27 11.43
N GLN A 256 0.10 -3.68 12.62
CA GLN A 256 1.16 -3.11 13.46
C GLN A 256 2.24 -4.10 13.89
N ARG A 257 1.98 -5.41 13.77
CA ARG A 257 2.99 -6.45 13.97
C ARG A 257 4.10 -6.45 12.90
N TRP A 258 3.80 -5.86 11.76
CA TRP A 258 4.62 -5.92 10.55
C TRP A 258 4.93 -4.53 9.96
N PHE A 259 4.04 -3.56 10.17
CA PHE A 259 4.12 -2.22 9.57
C PHE A 259 4.02 -1.10 10.62
N ARG A 260 4.72 -0.01 10.38
CA ARG A 260 4.53 1.27 11.08
C ARG A 260 3.46 2.10 10.34
N PHE A 261 2.62 2.81 11.08
CA PHE A 261 1.62 3.72 10.48
C PHE A 261 2.18 5.14 10.51
N GLU A 262 2.08 5.84 9.37
CA GLU A 262 2.51 7.23 9.18
C GLU A 262 1.34 8.15 8.85
#